data_AF-A0A7U9S724-F1
#
_entry.id   AF-A0A7U9S724-F1
#
_cell.length_a   1.000
_cell.length_b   1.000
_cell.length_c   1.000
_cell.angle_alpha   90.00
_cell.angle_beta   90.00
_cell.angle_gamma   90.00
#
_symmetry.space_group_name_H-M   'P 1'
#
loop_
_entity.id
_entity.type
_entity.pdbx_description
1 polymer ?
#
loop_
_entity_poly.entity_id
_entity_poly.type
_entity_poly.pdbx_seq_one_letter_code
_entity_poly.pdbx_strand_id
1 'polypeptide(L)'
;MKIDLKPCPYCGGIAKGHIKTVESFRKIHNYYVACMECGASTERYDTEFAMSRNGKFHALTHKEAIRRTVNDWNNGIFDTQTRLLHMTEQEKTLWHTADLLKVAWHGVNVLVGSLRWETAWKLRKIAEEKELLSLDSGKDYDLEVFADELLHDDTVRCIVCNYLEEIRNSQEESANGNR
;
A
#
# COMPACT_ATOMS: atom_id res chain seq x y z
N MET A 1 -23.70 -6.53 18.53
CA MET A 1 -22.63 -7.52 18.27
C MET A 1 -21.46 -7.14 19.14
N LYS A 2 -20.97 -8.03 20.02
CA LYS A 2 -19.74 -7.76 20.77
C LYS A 2 -18.57 -7.92 19.79
N ILE A 3 -17.77 -6.88 19.64
CA ILE A 3 -16.63 -6.86 18.73
C ILE A 3 -15.39 -6.95 19.60
N ASP A 4 -14.69 -8.08 19.53
CA ASP A 4 -13.45 -8.29 20.26
C ASP A 4 -12.27 -7.94 19.35
N LEU A 5 -11.59 -6.84 19.68
CA LEU A 5 -10.36 -6.40 19.00
C LEU A 5 -9.16 -6.80 19.86
N LYS A 6 -8.16 -7.40 19.23
CA LYS A 6 -6.85 -7.62 19.86
C LYS A 6 -6.17 -6.27 20.14
N PRO A 7 -5.29 -6.16 21.15
CA PRO A 7 -4.43 -4.99 21.32
C PRO A 7 -3.61 -4.71 20.06
N CYS A 8 -3.16 -3.46 19.90
CA CYS A 8 -2.31 -3.07 18.78
C CYS A 8 -1.04 -3.93 18.74
N PRO A 9 -0.72 -4.59 17.62
CA PRO A 9 0.47 -5.43 17.54
C PRO A 9 1.78 -4.62 17.54
N TYR A 10 1.72 -3.31 17.26
CA TYR A 10 2.91 -2.46 17.21
C TYR A 10 3.29 -1.84 18.56
N CYS A 11 2.30 -1.42 19.37
CA CYS A 11 2.58 -0.74 20.64
C CYS A 11 1.87 -1.36 21.86
N GLY A 12 1.06 -2.40 21.68
CA GLY A 12 0.23 -2.98 22.75
C GLY A 12 -0.98 -2.13 23.17
N GLY A 13 -1.15 -0.95 22.57
CA GLY A 13 -2.21 0.00 22.90
C GLY A 13 -3.62 -0.44 22.52
N ILE A 14 -4.60 0.34 22.97
CA ILE A 14 -6.02 0.03 22.79
C ILE A 14 -6.46 0.26 21.33
N ALA A 15 -7.08 -0.76 20.74
CA ALA A 15 -7.70 -0.70 19.42
C ALA A 15 -9.17 -0.28 19.50
N LYS A 16 -9.63 0.56 18.57
CA LYS A 16 -11.04 0.97 18.49
C LYS A 16 -11.55 0.96 17.05
N GLY A 17 -12.80 0.54 16.87
CA GLY A 17 -13.51 0.68 15.60
C GLY A 17 -14.00 2.11 15.40
N HIS A 18 -13.83 2.63 14.19
CA HIS A 18 -14.19 3.99 13.79
C HIS A 18 -15.10 3.96 12.56
N ILE A 19 -15.99 4.96 12.50
CA ILE A 19 -16.76 5.30 11.31
C ILE A 19 -16.44 6.76 11.00
N LYS A 20 -15.78 7.01 9.86
CA LYS A 20 -15.53 8.36 9.37
C LYS A 20 -16.48 8.64 8.21
N THR A 21 -17.38 9.60 8.41
CA THR A 21 -18.24 10.10 7.35
C THR A 21 -17.49 11.19 6.59
N VAL A 22 -17.37 11.03 5.28
CA VAL A 22 -16.86 12.08 4.38
C VAL A 22 -18.04 12.61 3.60
N GLU A 23 -18.27 13.92 3.68
CA GLU A 23 -19.27 14.58 2.86
C GLU A 23 -18.65 14.96 1.50
N SER A 24 -19.23 14.43 0.43
CA SER A 24 -18.93 14.78 -0.96
C SER A 24 -20.27 14.98 -1.70
N PHE A 25 -20.34 14.67 -2.99
CA PHE A 25 -21.62 14.59 -3.73
C PHE A 25 -22.61 13.59 -3.09
N ARG A 26 -22.11 12.65 -2.26
CA ARG A 26 -22.87 11.74 -1.39
C ARG A 26 -22.17 11.61 -0.03
N LYS A 27 -22.90 11.14 0.99
CA LYS A 27 -22.31 10.78 2.30
C LYS A 27 -21.66 9.40 2.20
N ILE A 28 -20.34 9.35 2.37
CA ILE A 28 -19.59 8.10 2.33
C ILE A 28 -19.17 7.72 3.75
N HIS A 29 -19.61 6.56 4.22
CA HIS A 29 -19.24 6.02 5.52
C HIS A 29 -18.05 5.06 5.39
N ASN A 30 -16.91 5.44 5.96
CA ASN A 30 -15.70 4.63 5.97
C ASN A 30 -15.52 3.92 7.31
N TYR A 31 -15.43 2.60 7.28
CA TYR A 31 -15.24 1.73 8.43
C TYR A 31 -13.78 1.30 8.51
N TYR A 32 -13.15 1.53 9.67
CA TYR A 32 -11.76 1.11 9.93
C TYR A 32 -11.52 0.92 11.43
N VAL A 33 -10.47 0.19 11.80
CA VAL A 33 -9.98 0.10 13.18
C VAL A 33 -8.67 0.84 13.26
N ALA A 34 -8.46 1.55 14.37
CA ALA A 34 -7.21 2.25 14.63
C ALA A 34 -6.74 2.03 16.07
N CYS A 35 -5.43 2.08 16.26
CA CYS A 35 -4.81 2.23 17.57
C CYS A 35 -4.98 3.66 18.04
N MET A 36 -5.46 3.84 19.26
CA MET A 36 -5.64 5.16 19.87
C MET A 36 -4.33 5.84 20.28
N GLU A 37 -3.22 5.10 20.28
CA GLU A 37 -1.91 5.57 20.77
C GLU A 37 -0.94 5.84 19.62
N CYS A 38 -0.62 4.81 18.81
CA CYS A 38 0.35 4.95 17.72
C CYS A 38 -0.28 5.32 16.37
N GLY A 39 -1.60 5.39 16.28
CA GLY A 39 -2.32 5.74 15.05
C GLY A 39 -2.35 4.67 13.96
N ALA A 40 -1.76 3.49 14.19
CA ALA A 40 -1.84 2.35 13.26
C ALA A 40 -3.29 2.03 12.91
N SER A 41 -3.61 1.84 11.62
CA SER A 41 -4.96 1.58 11.14
C SER A 41 -5.06 0.52 10.06
N THR A 42 -6.24 -0.10 9.96
CA THR A 42 -6.61 -0.95 8.82
C THR A 42 -6.95 -0.10 7.60
N GLU A 43 -7.06 -0.77 6.45
CA GLU A 43 -7.75 -0.21 5.29
C GLU A 43 -9.16 0.28 5.65
N ARG A 44 -9.60 1.29 4.89
CA ARG A 44 -10.93 1.89 5.05
C ARG A 44 -11.89 1.24 4.06
N TYR A 45 -12.94 0.63 4.60
CA TYR A 45 -13.99 0.03 3.79
C TYR A 45 -15.19 0.95 3.74
N ASP A 46 -15.57 1.39 2.54
CA ASP A 46 -16.82 2.07 2.31
C ASP A 46 -17.95 1.09 1.94
N THR A 47 -19.18 1.57 2.08
CA THR A 47 -20.40 0.81 1.75
C THR A 47 -21.09 1.33 0.48
N GLU A 48 -20.53 2.35 -0.16
CA GLU A 48 -21.17 3.08 -1.26
C GLU A 48 -20.71 2.58 -2.63
N PHE A 49 -19.45 2.16 -2.75
CA PHE A 49 -18.87 1.69 -4.00
C PHE A 49 -18.83 0.16 -4.04
N ALA A 50 -19.26 -0.40 -5.17
CA ALA A 50 -19.21 -1.83 -5.37
C ALA A 50 -17.78 -2.28 -5.67
N MET A 51 -17.28 -3.24 -4.89
CA MET A 51 -15.98 -3.86 -5.14
C MET A 51 -16.17 -5.08 -6.04
N SER A 52 -15.24 -5.30 -6.99
CA SER A 52 -15.21 -6.55 -7.74
C SER A 52 -14.76 -7.70 -6.83
N ARG A 53 -15.58 -8.74 -6.74
CA ARG A 53 -15.31 -9.97 -6.00
C ARG A 53 -15.70 -11.15 -6.88
N ASN A 54 -14.71 -11.95 -7.29
CA ASN A 54 -14.89 -13.08 -8.22
C ASN A 54 -15.63 -12.70 -9.51
N GLY A 55 -15.31 -11.54 -10.08
CA GLY A 55 -15.94 -11.03 -11.31
C GLY A 55 -17.34 -10.44 -11.13
N LYS A 56 -17.84 -10.34 -9.88
CA LYS A 56 -19.11 -9.67 -9.57
C LYS A 56 -18.89 -8.43 -8.72
N PHE A 57 -19.58 -7.36 -9.04
CA PHE A 57 -19.55 -6.14 -8.25
C PHE A 57 -20.50 -6.26 -7.06
N HIS A 58 -20.00 -6.09 -5.84
CA HIS A 58 -20.77 -6.13 -4.60
C HIS A 58 -20.41 -4.94 -3.72
N ALA A 59 -21.40 -4.10 -3.40
CA ALA A 59 -21.25 -3.07 -2.38
C ALA A 59 -21.36 -3.71 -0.99
N LEU A 60 -20.42 -3.39 -0.11
CA LEU A 60 -20.40 -3.94 1.24
C LEU A 60 -21.58 -3.39 2.04
N THR A 61 -22.25 -4.25 2.79
CA THR A 61 -23.14 -3.80 3.87
C THR A 61 -22.33 -3.30 5.06
N HIS A 62 -22.92 -2.47 5.92
CA HIS A 62 -22.27 -2.03 7.17
C HIS A 62 -21.75 -3.19 8.02
N LYS A 63 -22.52 -4.29 8.10
CA LYS A 63 -22.13 -5.49 8.85
C LYS A 63 -20.91 -6.17 8.22
N GLU A 64 -20.84 -6.23 6.89
CA GLU A 64 -19.69 -6.79 6.18
C GLU A 64 -18.46 -5.91 6.34
N ALA A 65 -18.60 -4.58 6.21
CA ALA A 65 -17.51 -3.63 6.41
C ALA A 65 -16.92 -3.76 7.82
N ILE A 66 -17.76 -3.71 8.86
CA ILE A 66 -17.34 -3.92 10.26
C ILE A 66 -16.63 -5.27 10.44
N ARG A 67 -17.22 -6.36 9.93
CA ARG A 67 -16.62 -7.70 10.07
C ARG A 67 -15.25 -7.76 9.39
N ARG A 68 -15.12 -7.17 8.21
CA ARG A 68 -13.87 -7.17 7.44
C ARG A 68 -12.79 -6.37 8.15
N THR A 69 -13.10 -5.16 8.59
CA THR A 69 -12.19 -4.34 9.38
C THR A 69 -11.70 -5.06 10.65
N VAL A 70 -12.61 -5.71 11.39
CA VAL A 70 -12.25 -6.45 12.61
C VAL A 70 -11.33 -7.63 12.29
N ASN A 71 -11.64 -8.37 11.22
CA ASN A 71 -10.81 -9.47 10.76
C ASN A 71 -9.43 -8.99 10.33
N ASP A 72 -9.35 -7.90 9.58
CA ASP A 72 -8.07 -7.35 9.12
C ASP A 72 -7.20 -6.96 10.32
N TRP A 73 -7.76 -6.21 11.28
CA TRP A 73 -7.07 -5.84 12.50
C TRP A 73 -6.53 -7.06 13.26
N ASN A 74 -7.42 -8.04 13.52
CA ASN A 74 -7.07 -9.21 14.33
C ASN A 74 -6.09 -10.18 13.63
N ASN A 75 -5.91 -10.04 12.31
CA ASN A 75 -4.96 -10.79 11.49
C ASN A 75 -3.73 -9.95 11.08
N GLY A 76 -3.60 -8.72 11.56
CA GLY A 76 -2.44 -7.86 11.26
C GLY A 76 -2.41 -7.31 9.83
N ILE A 77 -3.57 -7.15 9.19
CA ILE A 77 -3.71 -6.55 7.86
C ILE A 77 -3.97 -5.05 8.04
N PHE A 78 -2.94 -4.25 7.76
CA PHE A 78 -2.95 -2.81 7.97
C PHE A 78 -2.92 -2.04 6.65
N ASP A 79 -3.36 -0.79 6.69
CA ASP A 79 -3.21 0.10 5.53
C ASP A 79 -1.73 0.35 5.20
N THR A 80 -1.50 0.77 3.96
CA THR A 80 -0.13 0.97 3.45
C THR A 80 0.68 1.95 4.29
N GLN A 81 0.05 3.02 4.78
CA GLN A 81 0.73 4.03 5.59
C GLN A 81 1.23 3.45 6.92
N THR A 82 0.36 2.70 7.60
CA THR A 82 0.67 2.02 8.85
C THR A 82 1.78 0.99 8.65
N ARG A 83 1.70 0.19 7.58
CA ARG A 83 2.75 -0.78 7.26
C ARG A 83 4.10 -0.09 7.09
N LEU A 84 4.17 0.96 6.26
CA LEU A 84 5.41 1.69 6.01
C LEU A 84 5.98 2.33 7.27
N LEU A 85 5.14 2.91 8.14
CA LEU A 85 5.60 3.53 9.39
C LEU A 85 6.28 2.54 10.34
N HIS A 86 5.89 1.27 10.29
CA HIS A 86 6.39 0.23 11.20
C HIS A 86 7.38 -0.74 10.55
N MET A 87 7.73 -0.55 9.28
CA MET A 87 8.79 -1.29 8.60
C MET A 87 10.17 -0.69 8.90
N THR A 88 11.18 -1.56 8.94
CA THR A 88 12.60 -1.16 8.88
C THR A 88 12.91 -0.51 7.54
N GLU A 89 14.02 0.23 7.44
CA GLU A 89 14.43 0.85 6.18
C GLU A 89 14.65 -0.18 5.07
N GLN A 90 15.19 -1.36 5.39
CA GLN A 90 15.37 -2.45 4.44
C GLN A 90 14.02 -2.97 3.91
N GLU A 91 13.05 -3.21 4.80
CA GLU A 91 11.71 -3.64 4.40
C GLU A 91 10.98 -2.58 3.57
N LYS A 92 11.16 -1.29 3.89
CA LYS A 92 10.62 -0.19 3.08
C LYS A 92 11.22 -0.20 1.68
N THR A 93 12.55 -0.33 1.57
CA THR A 93 13.23 -0.41 0.27
C THR A 93 12.67 -1.57 -0.55
N LEU A 94 12.59 -2.77 0.02
CA LEU A 94 12.02 -3.94 -0.64
C LEU A 94 10.58 -3.70 -1.10
N TRP A 95 9.74 -3.18 -0.20
CA TRP A 95 8.34 -2.88 -0.51
C TRP A 95 8.21 -1.89 -1.68
N HIS A 96 9.00 -0.81 -1.67
CA HIS A 96 8.96 0.19 -2.72
C HIS A 96 9.50 -0.33 -4.05
N THR A 97 10.54 -1.18 -4.04
CA THR A 97 11.02 -1.86 -5.25
C THR A 97 9.92 -2.75 -5.84
N ALA A 98 9.26 -3.56 -5.02
CA ALA A 98 8.15 -4.42 -5.47
C ALA A 98 6.96 -3.59 -5.99
N ASP A 99 6.62 -2.48 -5.33
CA ASP A 99 5.57 -1.56 -5.76
C ASP A 99 5.89 -0.92 -7.13
N LEU A 100 7.13 -0.48 -7.36
CA LEU A 100 7.57 0.04 -8.65
C LEU A 100 7.49 -1.02 -9.75
N LEU A 101 7.88 -2.28 -9.47
CA LEU A 101 7.74 -3.37 -10.43
C LEU A 101 6.27 -3.64 -10.75
N LYS A 102 5.37 -3.61 -9.75
CA LYS A 102 3.91 -3.75 -9.95
C LYS A 102 3.38 -2.67 -10.89
N VAL A 103 3.84 -1.43 -10.76
CA VAL A 103 3.50 -0.32 -11.67
C VAL A 103 3.91 -0.64 -13.10
N ALA A 104 5.16 -1.05 -13.32
CA ALA A 104 5.67 -1.33 -14.66
C ALA A 104 5.08 -2.61 -15.29
N TRP A 105 4.68 -3.57 -14.46
CA TRP A 105 4.18 -4.88 -14.90
C TRP A 105 2.69 -4.88 -15.19
N HIS A 106 1.88 -4.35 -14.27
CA HIS A 106 0.42 -4.35 -14.40
C HIS A 106 -0.13 -3.10 -15.09
N GLY A 107 0.74 -2.16 -15.49
CA GLY A 107 0.31 -0.89 -16.08
C GLY A 107 -0.64 -0.12 -15.16
N VAL A 108 -0.34 -0.11 -13.86
CA VAL A 108 -1.11 0.64 -12.86
C VAL A 108 -1.24 2.07 -13.37
N ASN A 109 -2.43 2.69 -13.20
CA ASN A 109 -2.76 4.06 -13.63
C ASN A 109 -1.87 5.12 -12.93
N VAL A 110 -0.60 5.16 -13.31
CA VAL A 110 0.39 6.12 -12.87
C VAL A 110 0.58 7.12 -14.01
N LEU A 111 0.66 8.40 -13.67
CA LEU A 111 0.86 9.46 -14.63
C LEU A 111 2.15 9.22 -15.42
N VAL A 112 2.02 9.08 -16.74
CA VAL A 112 3.17 8.94 -17.65
C VAL A 112 4.09 10.14 -17.49
N GLY A 113 5.40 9.89 -17.37
CA GLY A 113 6.40 10.94 -17.13
C GLY A 113 6.49 11.43 -15.68
N SER A 114 5.71 10.87 -14.75
CA SER A 114 5.97 11.10 -13.32
C SER A 114 7.23 10.37 -12.86
N LEU A 115 7.85 10.86 -11.79
CA LEU A 115 9.01 10.21 -11.17
C LEU A 115 8.77 8.71 -10.89
N ARG A 116 7.59 8.35 -10.38
CA ARG A 116 7.22 6.96 -10.11
C ARG A 116 7.16 6.13 -11.39
N TRP A 117 6.59 6.68 -12.46
CA TRP A 117 6.53 6.02 -13.77
C TRP A 117 7.94 5.81 -14.35
N GLU A 118 8.77 6.86 -14.38
CA GLU A 118 10.12 6.78 -14.94
C GLU A 118 11.01 5.79 -14.17
N THR A 119 10.94 5.82 -12.84
CA THR A 119 11.70 4.90 -11.98
C THR A 119 11.26 3.46 -12.19
N ALA A 120 9.94 3.21 -12.25
CA ALA A 120 9.38 1.89 -12.51
C ALA A 120 9.86 1.30 -13.85
N TRP A 121 9.90 2.11 -14.92
CA TRP A 121 10.39 1.67 -16.22
C TRP A 121 11.89 1.40 -16.26
N LYS A 122 12.69 2.22 -15.57
CA LYS A 122 14.13 1.96 -15.42
C LYS A 122 14.37 0.61 -14.73
N LEU A 123 13.67 0.34 -13.62
CA LEU A 123 13.78 -0.92 -12.89
C LEU A 123 13.34 -2.11 -13.73
N ARG A 124 12.22 -1.99 -14.44
CA ARG A 124 11.74 -3.05 -15.33
C ARG A 124 12.77 -3.38 -16.42
N LYS A 125 13.37 -2.38 -17.07
CA LYS A 125 14.37 -2.60 -18.11
C LYS A 125 15.57 -3.38 -17.57
N ILE A 126 16.06 -3.05 -16.38
CA ILE A 126 17.15 -3.78 -15.72
C ILE A 126 16.73 -5.24 -15.42
N ALA A 127 15.50 -5.45 -14.94
CA ALA A 127 14.98 -6.79 -14.68
C ALA A 127 14.87 -7.64 -15.95
N GLU A 128 14.48 -7.04 -17.08
CA GLU A 128 14.45 -7.69 -18.40
C GLU A 128 15.87 -8.00 -18.91
N GLU A 129 16.82 -7.06 -18.77
CA GLU A 129 18.22 -7.25 -19.17
C GLU A 129 18.92 -8.35 -18.35
N LYS A 130 18.49 -8.57 -17.10
CA LYS A 130 18.95 -9.66 -16.23
C LYS A 130 18.17 -10.97 -16.43
N GLU A 131 17.23 -11.01 -17.38
CA GLU A 131 16.36 -12.16 -17.66
C GLU A 131 15.49 -12.59 -16.46
N LEU A 132 15.29 -11.71 -15.48
CA LEU A 132 14.47 -11.97 -14.29
C LEU A 132 12.98 -11.82 -14.60
N LEU A 133 12.63 -10.85 -15.44
CA LEU A 133 11.26 -10.61 -15.89
C LEU A 133 11.19 -10.63 -17.41
N SER A 134 10.12 -11.18 -17.96
CA SER A 134 9.85 -11.16 -19.41
C SER A 134 8.35 -11.04 -19.65
N LEU A 135 7.91 -9.89 -20.18
CA LEU A 135 6.48 -9.62 -20.47
C LEU A 135 5.82 -10.71 -21.30
N ASP A 136 6.54 -11.21 -22.30
CA ASP A 136 5.99 -12.15 -23.28
C ASP A 136 5.97 -13.59 -22.76
N SER A 137 6.43 -13.83 -21.52
CA SER A 137 6.46 -15.17 -20.93
C SER A 137 5.08 -15.71 -20.56
N GLY A 138 4.07 -14.83 -20.41
CA GLY A 138 2.75 -15.20 -19.91
C GLY A 138 2.74 -15.75 -18.48
N LYS A 139 3.86 -15.62 -17.74
CA LYS A 139 4.00 -16.10 -16.36
C LYS A 139 3.46 -15.07 -15.38
N ASP A 140 2.84 -15.58 -14.32
CA ASP A 140 2.54 -14.79 -13.13
C ASP A 140 3.78 -14.80 -12.23
N TYR A 141 4.30 -13.62 -11.91
CA TYR A 141 5.57 -13.45 -11.21
C TYR A 141 5.31 -12.95 -9.79
N ASP A 142 6.00 -13.54 -8.81
CA ASP A 142 6.05 -12.99 -7.46
C ASP A 142 7.02 -11.80 -7.43
N LEU A 143 6.47 -10.61 -7.63
CA LEU A 143 7.25 -9.37 -7.73
C LEU A 143 7.98 -8.99 -6.44
N GLU A 144 7.61 -9.56 -5.28
CA GLU A 144 8.38 -9.35 -4.04
C GLU A 144 9.67 -10.17 -4.03
N VAL A 145 9.63 -11.40 -4.56
CA VAL A 145 10.83 -12.24 -4.75
C VAL A 145 11.80 -11.58 -5.73
N PHE A 146 11.31 -11.05 -6.85
CA PHE A 146 12.17 -10.35 -7.81
C PHE A 146 12.72 -9.04 -7.27
N ALA A 147 11.94 -8.33 -6.46
CA ALA A 147 12.43 -7.12 -5.81
C ALA A 147 13.62 -7.42 -4.90
N ASP A 148 13.56 -8.51 -4.12
CA ASP A 148 14.66 -8.96 -3.26
C ASP A 148 15.90 -9.33 -4.09
N GLU A 149 15.71 -10.09 -5.17
CA GLU A 149 16.81 -10.47 -6.07
C GLU A 149 17.46 -9.25 -6.73
N LEU A 150 16.66 -8.31 -7.24
CA LEU A 150 17.15 -7.09 -7.88
C LEU A 150 17.90 -6.18 -6.91
N LEU A 151 17.53 -6.15 -5.62
CA LEU A 151 18.21 -5.34 -4.61
C LEU A 151 19.63 -5.83 -4.27
N HIS A 152 20.06 -6.99 -4.78
CA HIS A 152 21.46 -7.40 -4.74
C HIS A 152 22.34 -6.61 -5.73
N ASP A 153 21.75 -5.91 -6.69
CA ASP A 153 22.45 -5.04 -7.63
C ASP A 153 22.59 -3.60 -7.07
N ASP A 154 23.82 -3.12 -6.96
CA ASP A 154 24.11 -1.78 -6.43
C ASP A 154 23.49 -0.64 -7.26
N THR A 155 23.34 -0.83 -8.58
CA THR A 155 22.67 0.12 -9.47
C THR A 155 21.19 0.21 -9.15
N VAL A 156 20.54 -0.93 -8.96
CA VAL A 156 19.13 -0.99 -8.56
C VAL A 156 18.93 -0.31 -7.21
N ARG A 157 19.77 -0.64 -6.22
CA ARG A 157 19.72 0.00 -4.90
C ARG A 157 19.85 1.51 -5.00
N CYS A 158 20.81 2.01 -5.78
CA CYS A 158 21.00 3.43 -6.00
C CYS A 158 19.75 4.10 -6.60
N ILE A 159 19.15 3.49 -7.63
CA ILE A 159 17.92 4.00 -8.26
C ILE A 159 16.78 4.09 -7.25
N VAL A 160 16.57 3.04 -6.45
CA VAL A 160 15.48 2.99 -5.47
C VAL A 160 15.73 3.99 -4.34
N CYS A 161 16.95 4.09 -3.81
CA CYS A 161 17.30 5.05 -2.76
C CYS A 161 17.06 6.49 -3.23
N ASN A 162 17.53 6.86 -4.43
CA ASN A 162 17.30 8.20 -4.98
C ASN A 162 15.81 8.52 -5.11
N TYR A 163 15.01 7.56 -5.59
CA TYR A 163 13.56 7.70 -5.68
C TYR A 163 12.90 7.96 -4.32
N LEU A 164 13.33 7.23 -3.28
CA LEU A 164 12.80 7.40 -1.92
C LEU A 164 13.18 8.76 -1.33
N GLU A 165 14.40 9.22 -1.58
CA GLU A 165 14.84 10.55 -1.15
C GLU A 165 14.05 11.67 -1.83
N GLU A 166 13.82 11.58 -3.14
CA GLU A 166 13.03 12.57 -3.87
C GLU A 166 11.57 12.64 -3.39
N ILE A 167 10.96 11.49 -3.08
CA ILE A 167 9.61 11.46 -2.51
C ILE A 167 9.58 12.11 -1.13
N ARG A 168 10.56 11.79 -0.27
CA ARG A 168 10.63 12.37 1.08
C ARG A 168 10.75 13.89 0.99
N ASN A 169 11.64 14.40 0.14
CA ASN A 169 11.83 15.83 -0.05
C ASN A 169 10.54 16.51 -0.57
N SER A 170 9.87 15.89 -1.54
CA SER A 170 8.61 16.41 -2.09
C SER A 170 7.50 16.49 -1.02
N GLN A 171 7.44 15.50 -0.12
CA GLN A 171 6.47 15.49 0.98
C GLN A 171 6.77 16.58 2.02
N GLU A 172 8.04 16.79 2.36
CA GLU A 172 8.47 17.83 3.30
C GLU A 172 8.19 19.24 2.75
N GLU A 173 8.44 19.48 1.47
CA GLU A 173 8.10 20.75 0.81
C GLU A 173 6.59 21.02 0.82
N SER A 174 5.78 20.00 0.54
CA SER A 174 4.31 20.11 0.58
C SER A 174 3.76 20.38 1.99
N ALA A 175 4.42 19.86 3.02
CA ALA A 175 4.05 20.09 4.42
C ALA A 175 4.44 21.50 4.90
N ASN A 176 5.54 22.05 4.39
CA ASN A 176 6.06 23.37 4.76
C ASN A 176 5.44 24.53 3.96
N GLY A 177 4.94 24.27 2.74
CA GLY A 177 4.27 25.28 1.90
C GLY A 177 2.85 25.65 2.32
N ASN A 178 2.29 25.00 3.35
CA ASN A 178 0.96 25.29 3.91
C ASN A 178 1.01 26.14 5.20
N ARG A 179 2.08 26.92 5.40
CA ARG A 179 2.21 27.88 6.51
C ARG A 179 2.00 29.32 6.06
#